data_AF-A0A356M5S2-F1
#
_entry.id   AF-A0A356M5S2-F1
#
_cell.length_a   1.000
_cell.length_b   1.000
_cell.length_c   1.000
_cell.angle_alpha   90.00
_cell.angle_beta   90.00
_cell.angle_gamma   90.00
#
_symmetry.space_group_name_H-M   'P 1'
#
loop_
_entity.id
_entity.type
_entity.pdbx_description
1 polymer ?
#
loop_
_entity_poly.entity_id
_entity_poly.type
_entity_poly.pdbx_seq_one_letter_code
_entity_poly.pdbx_strand_id
1 'polypeptide(L)'
;MNEQLLKSFSEQINKEYFSAYLYLAMSNWLNDRGLKGAAKWTYVQYQEELAHAQNLFHYLQYRDVSAGFQAIADPSGNWDNELAVFQHILAHEKMVTDSISKLASLALKADDHAAYIFLQWYVTEQVEEEGNATDIIQKLTLAGDNGSALLAIDSQLGTRVFAAPVVPGLPAGL
;
A
#
# COMPACT_ATOMS: atom_id res chain seq x y z
N MET A 1 19.93 -1.75 -15.73
CA MET A 1 19.80 -1.84 -14.25
C MET A 1 20.79 -2.88 -13.77
N ASN A 2 21.53 -2.65 -12.67
CA ASN A 2 22.44 -3.67 -12.13
C ASN A 2 21.65 -4.77 -11.37
N GLU A 3 22.29 -5.91 -11.13
CA GLU A 3 21.63 -7.09 -10.53
C GLU A 3 21.06 -6.82 -9.13
N GLN A 4 21.79 -6.06 -8.31
CA GLN A 4 21.36 -5.75 -6.94
C GLN A 4 20.09 -4.89 -6.94
N LEU A 5 20.05 -3.84 -7.79
CA LEU A 5 18.90 -2.96 -7.91
C LEU A 5 17.70 -3.71 -8.49
N LEU A 6 17.90 -4.55 -9.51
CA LEU A 6 16.84 -5.40 -10.07
C LEU A 6 16.25 -6.36 -9.04
N LYS A 7 17.10 -6.98 -8.22
CA LYS A 7 16.65 -7.85 -7.14
C LYS A 7 15.77 -7.06 -6.15
N SER A 8 16.20 -5.88 -5.73
CA SER A 8 15.41 -5.06 -4.80
C SER A 8 14.12 -4.53 -5.40
N PHE A 9 14.06 -4.22 -6.70
CA PHE A 9 12.80 -3.93 -7.40
C PHE A 9 11.85 -5.14 -7.38
N SER A 10 12.38 -6.33 -7.68
CA SER A 10 11.59 -7.58 -7.70
C SER A 10 11.05 -7.91 -6.30
N GLU A 11 11.86 -7.69 -5.26
CA GLU A 11 11.43 -7.82 -3.87
C GLU A 11 10.36 -6.79 -3.50
N GLN A 12 10.47 -5.55 -3.97
CA GLN A 12 9.46 -4.53 -3.73
C GLN A 12 8.13 -4.86 -4.42
N ILE A 13 8.16 -5.33 -5.67
CA ILE A 13 6.96 -5.82 -6.39
C ILE A 13 6.24 -6.88 -5.56
N ASN A 14 6.97 -7.85 -5.00
CA ASN A 14 6.38 -8.89 -4.16
C ASN A 14 5.80 -8.34 -2.85
N LYS A 15 6.43 -7.31 -2.27
CA LYS A 15 5.90 -6.63 -1.08
C LYS A 15 4.59 -5.91 -1.39
N GLU A 16 4.47 -5.18 -2.49
CA GLU A 16 3.21 -4.52 -2.85
C GLU A 16 2.09 -5.54 -3.16
N TYR A 17 2.41 -6.65 -3.82
CA TYR A 17 1.43 -7.73 -3.98
C TYR A 17 0.98 -8.33 -2.63
N PHE A 18 1.89 -8.45 -1.67
CA PHE A 18 1.53 -8.86 -0.31
C PHE A 18 0.69 -7.79 0.40
N SER A 19 1.03 -6.50 0.28
CA SER A 19 0.23 -5.37 0.80
C SER A 19 -1.20 -5.45 0.28
N ALA A 20 -1.37 -5.62 -1.03
CA ALA A 20 -2.67 -5.81 -1.66
C ALA A 20 -3.42 -7.00 -1.03
N TYR A 21 -2.77 -8.16 -0.92
CA TYR A 21 -3.43 -9.34 -0.35
C TYR A 21 -3.80 -9.17 1.13
N LEU A 22 -2.98 -8.47 1.90
CA LEU A 22 -3.24 -8.08 3.28
C LEU A 22 -4.49 -7.19 3.38
N TYR A 23 -4.59 -6.15 2.56
CA TYR A 23 -5.75 -5.27 2.53
C TYR A 23 -7.04 -6.00 2.13
N LEU A 24 -6.95 -6.97 1.21
CA LEU A 24 -8.08 -7.81 0.85
C LEU A 24 -8.56 -8.67 2.04
N ALA A 25 -7.64 -9.24 2.82
CA ALA A 25 -7.96 -10.00 4.02
C ALA A 25 -8.60 -9.12 5.12
N MET A 26 -8.07 -7.90 5.32
CA MET A 26 -8.63 -6.92 6.23
C MET A 26 -10.04 -6.48 5.81
N SER A 27 -10.25 -6.26 4.51
CA SER A 27 -11.57 -5.94 3.95
C SER A 27 -12.60 -7.02 4.26
N ASN A 28 -12.24 -8.29 4.05
CA ASN A 28 -13.10 -9.42 4.41
C ASN A 28 -13.42 -9.43 5.92
N TRP A 29 -12.40 -9.27 6.76
CA TRP A 29 -12.57 -9.29 8.22
C TRP A 29 -13.48 -8.16 8.74
N LEU A 30 -13.34 -6.96 8.18
CA LEU A 30 -14.18 -5.78 8.51
C LEU A 30 -15.62 -5.98 8.03
N ASN A 31 -15.78 -6.55 6.83
CA ASN A 31 -17.09 -6.83 6.25
C ASN A 31 -17.90 -7.82 7.10
N ASP A 32 -17.25 -8.86 7.64
CA ASP A 32 -17.84 -9.88 8.52
C ASP A 32 -18.31 -9.29 9.86
N ARG A 33 -17.81 -8.11 10.23
CA ARG A 33 -18.19 -7.36 11.45
C ARG A 33 -19.19 -6.23 11.19
N GLY A 34 -19.69 -6.12 9.97
CA GLY A 34 -20.70 -5.13 9.60
C GLY A 34 -20.16 -3.72 9.33
N LEU A 35 -18.84 -3.52 9.36
CA LEU A 35 -18.18 -2.24 9.06
C LEU A 35 -17.98 -2.12 7.54
N LYS A 36 -19.07 -1.85 6.82
CA LYS A 36 -19.10 -1.91 5.35
C LYS A 36 -18.28 -0.78 4.72
N GLY A 37 -18.22 0.38 5.34
CA GLY A 37 -17.43 1.48 4.84
C GLY A 37 -15.93 1.29 5.03
N ALA A 38 -15.49 0.80 6.19
CA ALA A 38 -14.10 0.42 6.44
C ALA A 38 -13.67 -0.75 5.53
N ALA A 39 -14.55 -1.73 5.32
CA ALA A 39 -14.31 -2.82 4.38
C ALA A 39 -14.14 -2.30 2.94
N LYS A 40 -14.96 -1.34 2.52
CA LYS A 40 -14.80 -0.70 1.21
C LYS A 40 -13.50 0.09 1.12
N TRP A 41 -13.14 0.83 2.15
CA TRP A 41 -11.89 1.60 2.20
C TRP A 41 -10.68 0.69 2.00
N THR A 42 -10.60 -0.40 2.77
CA THR A 42 -9.51 -1.39 2.64
C THR A 42 -9.54 -2.14 1.32
N TYR A 43 -10.72 -2.36 0.73
CA TYR A 43 -10.82 -2.91 -0.62
C TYR A 43 -10.27 -1.94 -1.68
N VAL A 44 -10.50 -0.64 -1.53
CA VAL A 44 -9.89 0.36 -2.43
C VAL A 44 -8.37 0.37 -2.25
N GLN A 45 -7.87 0.28 -1.02
CA GLN A 45 -6.43 0.19 -0.77
C GLN A 45 -5.82 -1.07 -1.42
N TYR A 46 -6.53 -2.20 -1.41
CA TYR A 46 -6.12 -3.40 -2.18
C TYR A 46 -5.92 -3.07 -3.67
N GLN A 47 -6.81 -2.28 -4.27
CA GLN A 47 -6.69 -1.89 -5.68
C GLN A 47 -5.51 -0.94 -5.91
N GLU A 48 -5.26 -0.03 -4.99
CA GLU A 48 -4.13 0.92 -5.03
C GLU A 48 -2.78 0.17 -4.93
N GLU A 49 -2.63 -0.74 -3.96
CA GLU A 49 -1.39 -1.55 -3.86
C GLU A 49 -1.17 -2.48 -5.03
N LEU A 50 -2.25 -3.02 -5.60
CA LEU A 50 -2.14 -3.81 -6.82
C LEU A 50 -1.59 -2.95 -7.98
N ALA A 51 -2.07 -1.71 -8.10
CA ALA A 51 -1.54 -0.77 -9.08
C ALA A 51 -0.09 -0.37 -8.79
N HIS A 52 0.29 -0.21 -7.52
CA HIS A 52 1.69 0.04 -7.11
C HIS A 52 2.61 -1.09 -7.59
N ALA A 53 2.23 -2.35 -7.34
CA ALA A 53 2.96 -3.53 -7.80
C ALA A 53 3.10 -3.57 -9.32
N GLN A 54 2.01 -3.29 -10.04
CA GLN A 54 1.96 -3.28 -11.50
C GLN A 54 2.80 -2.16 -12.11
N ASN A 55 2.78 -0.97 -11.52
CA ASN A 55 3.59 0.16 -11.96
C ASN A 55 5.09 -0.12 -11.79
N LEU A 56 5.52 -0.68 -10.65
CA LEU A 56 6.90 -1.15 -10.46
C LEU A 56 7.30 -2.19 -11.53
N PHE A 57 6.41 -3.15 -11.80
CA PHE A 57 6.62 -4.17 -12.82
C PHE A 57 6.74 -3.58 -14.23
N HIS A 58 5.82 -2.70 -14.62
CA HIS A 58 5.86 -2.05 -15.93
C HIS A 58 7.09 -1.18 -16.09
N TYR A 59 7.52 -0.48 -15.05
CA TYR A 59 8.77 0.26 -15.08
C TYR A 59 9.96 -0.62 -15.45
N LEU A 60 10.07 -1.83 -14.90
CA LEU A 60 11.11 -2.78 -15.32
C LEU A 60 10.98 -3.17 -16.80
N GLN A 61 9.77 -3.42 -17.28
CA GLN A 61 9.53 -3.74 -18.70
C GLN A 61 9.95 -2.58 -19.63
N TYR A 62 9.65 -1.33 -19.27
CA TYR A 62 10.09 -0.15 -20.04
C TYR A 62 11.60 0.04 -20.02
N ARG A 63 12.29 -0.52 -19.04
CA ARG A 63 13.74 -0.56 -18.96
C ARG A 63 14.35 -1.79 -19.67
N ASP A 64 13.53 -2.59 -20.36
CA ASP A 64 13.91 -3.86 -21.00
C ASP A 64 14.52 -4.86 -20.00
N VAL A 65 13.93 -4.94 -18.80
CA VAL A 65 14.36 -5.83 -17.72
C VAL A 65 13.19 -6.68 -17.23
N SER A 66 13.43 -7.97 -17.03
CA SER A 66 12.41 -8.91 -16.52
C SER A 66 12.40 -8.94 -14.99
N ALA A 67 11.21 -8.82 -14.40
CA ALA A 67 11.00 -8.96 -12.95
C ALA A 67 11.11 -10.43 -12.50
N GLY A 68 11.67 -10.65 -11.32
CA GLY A 68 11.56 -11.92 -10.60
C GLY A 68 10.31 -11.96 -9.72
N PHE A 69 9.62 -13.09 -9.67
CA PHE A 69 8.45 -13.29 -8.82
C PHE A 69 8.72 -14.30 -7.71
N GLN A 70 8.11 -14.05 -6.55
CA GLN A 70 8.21 -14.90 -5.36
C GLN A 70 6.81 -15.36 -4.93
N ALA A 71 6.76 -16.31 -4.01
CA ALA A 71 5.50 -16.68 -3.39
C ALA A 71 4.98 -15.52 -2.53
N ILE A 72 3.69 -15.23 -2.62
CA ILE A 72 3.00 -14.30 -1.74
C ILE A 72 2.60 -15.05 -0.47
N ALA A 73 2.97 -14.51 0.69
CA ALA A 73 2.66 -15.12 1.98
C ALA A 73 1.16 -15.02 2.31
N ASP A 74 0.70 -15.89 3.22
CA ASP A 74 -0.66 -15.85 3.77
C ASP A 74 -0.89 -14.52 4.51
N PRO A 75 -1.90 -13.71 4.14
CA PRO A 75 -2.20 -12.43 4.77
C PRO A 75 -3.03 -12.56 6.05
N SER A 76 -3.38 -13.79 6.46
CA SER A 76 -4.24 -14.05 7.61
C SER A 76 -3.72 -13.36 8.88
N GLY A 77 -4.53 -12.44 9.40
CA GLY A 77 -4.26 -11.72 10.64
C GLY A 77 -5.29 -12.06 11.72
N ASN A 78 -4.85 -12.01 12.97
CA ASN A 78 -5.74 -12.00 14.14
C ASN A 78 -5.89 -10.56 14.60
N TRP A 79 -6.99 -9.91 14.21
CA TRP A 79 -7.36 -8.59 14.70
C TRP A 79 -8.48 -8.72 15.73
N ASP A 80 -8.38 -7.96 16.82
CA ASP A 80 -9.38 -7.99 17.90
C ASP A 80 -10.55 -7.03 17.63
N ASN A 81 -10.25 -5.87 17.04
CA ASN A 81 -11.20 -4.81 16.71
C ASN A 81 -10.71 -4.00 15.49
N GLU A 82 -11.53 -3.10 14.99
CA GLU A 82 -11.23 -2.23 13.85
C GLU A 82 -10.03 -1.31 14.08
N LEU A 83 -9.82 -0.83 15.32
CA LEU A 83 -8.62 -0.05 15.65
C LEU A 83 -7.35 -0.88 15.46
N ALA A 84 -7.35 -2.16 15.83
CA ALA A 84 -6.23 -3.07 15.64
C ALA A 84 -5.95 -3.32 14.13
N VAL A 85 -6.98 -3.33 13.28
CA VAL A 85 -6.79 -3.40 11.82
C VAL A 85 -6.01 -2.19 11.33
N PHE A 86 -6.47 -0.97 11.64
CA PHE A 86 -5.79 0.25 11.17
C PHE A 86 -4.40 0.45 11.80
N GLN A 87 -4.19 0.00 13.04
CA GLN A 87 -2.85 -0.02 13.65
C GLN A 87 -1.90 -0.99 12.92
N HIS A 88 -2.39 -2.16 12.49
CA HIS A 88 -1.62 -3.07 11.66
C HIS A 88 -1.32 -2.43 10.30
N ILE A 89 -2.29 -1.76 9.68
CA ILE A 89 -2.08 -0.98 8.44
C ILE A 89 -0.94 0.02 8.60
N LEU A 90 -0.98 0.88 9.62
CA LEU A 90 0.08 1.88 9.84
C LEU A 90 1.46 1.23 10.08
N ALA A 91 1.50 0.12 10.82
CA ALA A 91 2.75 -0.61 11.05
C ALA A 91 3.30 -1.21 9.75
N HIS A 92 2.41 -1.75 8.91
CA HIS A 92 2.74 -2.29 7.60
C HIS A 92 3.27 -1.21 6.65
N GLU A 93 2.55 -0.08 6.54
CA GLU A 93 2.95 1.03 5.69
C GLU A 93 4.32 1.59 6.06
N LYS A 94 4.63 1.71 7.36
CA LYS A 94 5.99 2.10 7.79
C LYS A 94 7.08 1.14 7.33
N MET A 95 6.79 -0.16 7.25
CA MET A 95 7.73 -1.14 6.68
C MET A 95 7.89 -0.97 5.17
N VAL A 96 6.82 -0.64 4.45
CA VAL A 96 6.85 -0.34 3.02
C VAL A 96 7.61 0.96 2.75
N THR A 97 7.35 2.02 3.51
CA THR A 97 8.09 3.31 3.48
C THR A 97 9.60 3.10 3.63
N ASP A 98 10.00 2.30 4.63
CA ASP A 98 11.39 1.96 4.86
C ASP A 98 12.00 1.20 3.66
N SER A 99 11.22 0.30 3.05
CA SER A 99 11.65 -0.48 1.89
C SER A 99 11.84 0.38 0.64
N ILE A 100 10.88 1.27 0.35
CA ILE A 100 10.95 2.24 -0.75
C ILE A 100 12.13 3.20 -0.55
N SER A 101 12.33 3.71 0.68
CA SER A 101 13.44 4.60 1.01
C SER A 101 14.81 3.94 0.78
N LYS A 102 14.93 2.66 1.15
CA LYS A 102 16.13 1.85 0.89
C LYS A 102 16.34 1.60 -0.60
N LEU A 103 15.27 1.32 -1.35
CA LEU A 103 15.33 1.10 -2.79
C LEU A 103 15.74 2.39 -3.54
N ALA A 104 15.17 3.53 -3.18
CA ALA A 104 15.55 4.84 -3.73
C ALA A 104 17.01 5.17 -3.42
N SER A 105 17.46 4.94 -2.19
CA SER A 105 18.86 5.11 -1.79
C SER A 105 19.81 4.19 -2.58
N LEU A 106 19.38 2.96 -2.88
CA LEU A 106 20.15 2.02 -3.69
C LEU A 106 20.24 2.47 -5.15
N ALA A 107 19.15 2.99 -5.72
CA ALA A 107 19.14 3.54 -7.07
C ALA A 107 20.13 4.71 -7.21
N LEU A 108 20.15 5.60 -6.22
CA LEU A 108 21.09 6.72 -6.19
C LEU A 108 22.55 6.25 -6.06
N LYS A 109 22.83 5.29 -5.18
CA LYS A 109 24.18 4.70 -5.02
C LYS A 109 24.67 3.97 -6.27
N ALA A 110 23.75 3.47 -7.10
CA ALA A 110 24.05 2.78 -8.35
C ALA A 110 24.16 3.74 -9.55
N ASP A 111 24.07 5.05 -9.32
CA ASP A 111 23.99 6.10 -10.36
C ASP A 111 22.84 5.86 -11.38
N ASP A 112 21.80 5.07 -11.01
CA ASP A 112 20.61 4.86 -11.85
C ASP A 112 19.59 5.98 -11.57
N HIS A 113 19.88 7.17 -12.11
CA HIS A 113 19.05 8.36 -11.92
C HIS A 113 17.61 8.18 -12.40
N ALA A 114 17.40 7.38 -13.45
CA ALA A 114 16.06 7.07 -13.93
C ALA A 114 15.25 6.32 -12.88
N ALA A 115 15.84 5.29 -12.24
CA ALA A 115 15.20 4.57 -11.15
C ALA A 115 14.99 5.46 -9.92
N TYR A 116 15.97 6.30 -9.59
CA TYR A 116 15.85 7.23 -8.47
C TYR A 116 14.69 8.22 -8.66
N ILE A 117 14.55 8.81 -9.85
CA ILE A 117 13.46 9.74 -10.18
C ILE A 117 12.10 9.02 -10.16
N PHE A 118 12.03 7.84 -10.77
CA PHE A 118 10.81 7.03 -10.77
C PHE A 118 10.32 6.71 -9.35
N LEU A 119 11.24 6.35 -8.45
CA LEU A 119 10.93 6.03 -7.05
C LEU A 119 10.53 7.26 -6.21
N GLN A 120 10.76 8.50 -6.68
CA GLN A 120 10.33 9.69 -5.92
C GLN A 120 8.81 9.74 -5.74
N TRP A 121 8.05 9.25 -6.73
CA TRP A 121 6.60 9.16 -6.62
C TRP A 121 6.20 8.25 -5.44
N TYR A 122 6.81 7.07 -5.32
CA TYR A 122 6.55 6.16 -4.20
C TYR A 122 7.00 6.75 -2.87
N VAL A 123 8.11 7.49 -2.82
CA VAL A 123 8.56 8.18 -1.61
C VAL A 123 7.51 9.18 -1.13
N THR A 124 6.89 9.93 -2.03
CA THR A 124 5.82 10.87 -1.67
C THR A 124 4.51 10.16 -1.36
N GLU A 125 4.17 9.12 -2.10
CA GLU A 125 2.95 8.32 -1.88
C GLU A 125 2.91 7.73 -0.47
N GLN A 126 4.02 7.14 -0.02
CA GLN A 126 4.12 6.56 1.31
C GLN A 126 3.90 7.57 2.45
N VAL A 127 4.14 8.87 2.22
CA VAL A 127 3.80 9.92 3.20
C VAL A 127 2.28 10.09 3.31
N GLU A 128 1.57 10.01 2.19
CA GLU A 128 0.11 10.07 2.16
C GLU A 128 -0.50 8.80 2.77
N GLU A 129 0.07 7.62 2.51
CA GLU A 129 -0.39 6.34 3.07
C GLU A 129 -0.31 6.29 4.60
N GLU A 130 0.86 6.66 5.16
CA GLU A 130 1.02 6.76 6.62
C GLU A 130 0.09 7.81 7.24
N GLY A 131 -0.14 8.93 6.53
CA GLY A 131 -1.04 10.00 6.94
C GLY A 131 -2.49 9.53 7.01
N ASN A 132 -2.96 8.82 5.97
CA ASN A 132 -4.30 8.25 5.88
C ASN A 132 -4.55 7.27 7.03
N ALA A 133 -3.64 6.32 7.24
CA ALA A 133 -3.76 5.34 8.32
C ALA A 133 -3.77 6.01 9.70
N THR A 134 -2.89 7.00 9.91
CA THR A 134 -2.81 7.75 11.17
C THR A 134 -4.09 8.52 11.47
N ASP A 135 -4.67 9.21 10.49
CA ASP A 135 -5.92 9.97 10.67
C ASP A 135 -7.08 9.05 11.08
N ILE A 136 -7.20 7.87 10.47
CA ILE A 136 -8.24 6.90 10.81
C ILE A 136 -8.05 6.36 12.24
N ILE A 137 -6.81 6.01 12.61
CA ILE A 137 -6.48 5.58 13.98
C ILE A 137 -6.88 6.65 15.00
N GLN A 138 -6.57 7.93 14.72
CA GLN A 138 -6.93 9.03 15.62
C GLN A 138 -8.45 9.16 15.77
N LYS A 139 -9.21 9.09 14.67
CA LYS A 139 -10.68 9.13 14.71
C LYS A 139 -11.27 7.96 15.50
N LEU A 140 -10.79 6.74 15.27
CA LEU A 140 -11.23 5.55 16.01
C LEU A 140 -10.88 5.67 17.50
N THR A 141 -9.69 6.18 17.83
CA THR A 141 -9.27 6.42 19.21
C THR A 141 -10.17 7.45 19.90
N LEU A 142 -10.56 8.52 19.20
CA LEU A 142 -11.49 9.53 19.71
C LEU A 142 -12.92 8.99 19.87
N ALA A 143 -13.35 8.08 19.00
CA ALA A 143 -14.67 7.45 19.10
C ALA A 143 -14.77 6.55 20.34
N GLY A 144 -13.72 5.82 20.68
CA GLY A 144 -13.73 4.84 21.77
C GLY A 144 -14.90 3.85 21.60
N ASP A 145 -15.65 3.61 22.67
CA ASP A 145 -16.80 2.68 22.65
C ASP A 145 -18.11 3.32 22.11
N ASN A 146 -18.04 4.52 21.54
CA ASN A 146 -19.23 5.21 21.03
C ASN A 146 -19.65 4.65 19.66
N GLY A 147 -20.62 3.73 19.67
CA GLY A 147 -21.14 3.10 18.45
C GLY A 147 -21.67 4.09 17.40
N SER A 148 -22.26 5.22 17.79
CA SER A 148 -22.72 6.23 16.84
C SER A 148 -21.55 6.94 16.14
N ALA A 149 -20.46 7.20 16.88
CA ALA A 149 -19.25 7.77 16.30
C ALA A 149 -18.57 6.77 15.35
N LEU A 150 -18.51 5.48 15.73
CA LEU A 150 -18.00 4.42 14.87
C LEU A 150 -18.79 4.31 13.55
N LEU A 151 -20.13 4.33 13.61
CA LEU A 151 -20.96 4.29 12.41
C LEU A 151 -20.77 5.52 11.51
N ALA A 152 -20.53 6.70 12.10
CA ALA A 152 -20.22 7.91 11.34
C ALA A 152 -18.86 7.80 10.62
N ILE A 153 -17.84 7.27 11.31
CA ILE A 153 -16.52 7.00 10.72
C ILE A 153 -16.66 5.96 9.60
N ASP A 154 -17.36 4.85 9.84
CA ASP A 154 -17.59 3.82 8.83
C ASP A 154 -18.26 4.42 7.58
N SER A 155 -19.34 5.18 7.76
CA SER A 155 -20.01 5.85 6.63
C SER A 155 -19.08 6.79 5.86
N GLN A 156 -18.18 7.51 6.53
CA GLN A 156 -17.18 8.36 5.89
C GLN A 156 -16.19 7.51 5.06
N LEU A 157 -15.64 6.45 5.63
CA LEU A 157 -14.70 5.55 4.95
C LEU A 157 -15.33 4.92 3.69
N GLY A 158 -16.63 4.61 3.75
CA GLY A 158 -17.40 4.11 2.61
C GLY A 158 -17.53 5.06 1.42
N THR A 159 -17.07 6.31 1.54
CA THR A 159 -17.06 7.26 0.42
C THR A 159 -15.82 7.16 -0.46
N ARG A 160 -14.75 6.48 -0.03
CA ARG A 160 -13.52 6.34 -0.83
C ARG A 160 -13.84 5.67 -2.17
N VAL A 161 -13.20 6.16 -3.23
CA VAL A 161 -13.28 5.63 -4.58
C VAL A 161 -11.88 5.37 -5.06
N PHE A 162 -11.70 4.28 -5.79
CA PHE A 162 -10.43 3.98 -6.43
C PHE A 162 -10.13 5.04 -7.49
N ALA A 163 -8.94 5.63 -7.40
CA ALA A 163 -8.36 6.45 -8.45
C ALA A 163 -7.03 5.82 -8.85
N ALA A 164 -6.89 5.45 -10.13
CA ALA A 164 -5.67 4.84 -10.61
C ALA A 164 -4.48 5.81 -10.41
N PRO A 165 -3.38 5.37 -9.77
CA PRO A 165 -2.20 6.21 -9.57
C PRO A 165 -1.62 6.72 -10.88
N VAL A 166 -1.22 7.99 -10.92
CA VAL A 166 -0.51 8.58 -12.06
C VAL A 166 0.97 8.66 -11.74
N VAL A 167 1.71 7.61 -12.11
CA VAL A 167 3.15 7.50 -11.84
C VAL A 167 3.95 8.16 -12.96
N PRO A 168 4.77 9.19 -12.68
CA PRO A 168 5.61 9.84 -13.68
C PRO A 168 6.54 8.85 -14.41
N GLY A 169 6.60 8.95 -15.73
CA GLY A 169 7.43 8.08 -16.58
C GLY A 169 6.75 6.80 -17.04
N LEU A 170 5.50 6.55 -16.64
CA LEU A 170 4.65 5.49 -17.16
C LEU A 170 3.43 6.07 -17.90
N PRO A 171 2.85 5.36 -18.89
CA PRO A 171 1.56 5.73 -19.45
C PRO A 171 0.45 5.73 -18.39
N ALA A 172 -0.49 6.67 -18.50
CA ALA A 172 -1.66 6.70 -17.63
C ALA A 172 -2.58 5.49 -17.90
N GLY A 173 -3.15 4.94 -16.82
CA GLY A 173 -4.16 3.87 -16.91
C GLY A 173 -3.60 2.46 -17.14
N LEU A 174 -2.34 2.22 -16.77
CA LEU A 174 -1.82 0.87 -16.56
C LEU A 174 -2.48 0.20 -15.35
#